data_AF-A0A2V8V9V2-F1
#
_entry.id   AF-A0A2V8V9V2-F1
#
_cell.length_a   1.000
_cell.length_b   1.000
_cell.length_c   1.000
_cell.angle_alpha   90.00
_cell.angle_beta   90.00
_cell.angle_gamma   90.00
#
_symmetry.space_group_name_H-M   'P 1'
#
loop_
_entity.id
_entity.type
_entity.pdbx_description
1 polymer ?
#
loop_
_entity_poly.entity_id
_entity_poly.type
_entity_poly.pdbx_seq_one_letter_code
_entity_poly.pdbx_strand_id
1 'polypeptide(L)'
;MQARRESLAAEPPVSAVQSTLFFETHAEMYARVFRDLKPRSTPPVIRVDFCPFANADSFVRLSEDGIQVRVTDLLEGAPAPVAEALAYILLGKLFRRPVPRVYAHRYRLYLNRRDMRRQMHLIRQIRGRKFISGPAGTHYDLGQIFEDLNARFFDGLMGAPLLGWSRRASRSMLGHFDPSHNAIIISRIFDTPKVPRLALEYVMFHEMLHLRYPVDHNGVRRRVHTREFRVAEKAFPRLLEAKEILKGF
;
A
#
# COMPACT_ATOMS: atom_id res chain seq x y z
N MET A 1 8.84 64.75 15.27
CA MET A 1 10.15 64.13 14.96
C MET A 1 10.21 62.77 15.63
N GLN A 2 10.76 61.78 14.91
CA GLN A 2 11.24 60.42 15.25
C GLN A 2 10.95 59.81 16.65
N ALA A 3 10.74 58.50 16.83
CA ALA A 3 10.93 57.35 15.96
C ALA A 3 10.12 56.14 16.48
N ARG A 4 9.59 55.35 15.54
CA ARG A 4 9.03 54.01 15.75
C ARG A 4 10.15 53.03 16.17
N ARG A 5 9.89 52.23 17.20
CA ARG A 5 10.64 50.98 17.45
C ARG A 5 10.08 49.91 16.51
N GLU A 6 10.86 49.57 15.49
CA GLU A 6 10.61 48.42 14.63
C GLU A 6 11.02 47.13 15.37
N SER A 7 10.08 46.22 15.47
CA SER A 7 10.27 44.84 15.90
C SER A 7 10.99 44.07 14.80
N LEU A 8 12.23 43.65 15.04
CA LEU A 8 12.96 42.72 14.18
C LEU A 8 12.17 41.40 14.08
N ALA A 9 11.59 41.13 12.92
CA ALA A 9 11.11 39.80 12.55
C ALA A 9 12.34 38.91 12.32
N ALA A 10 12.44 37.81 13.06
CA ALA A 10 13.49 36.81 12.88
C ALA A 10 13.41 36.23 11.46
N GLU A 11 14.51 36.36 10.70
CA GLU A 11 14.65 35.74 9.39
C GLU A 11 14.57 34.21 9.52
N PRO A 12 13.85 33.52 8.62
CA PRO A 12 13.83 32.06 8.60
C PRO A 12 15.24 31.54 8.23
N PRO A 13 15.67 30.39 8.80
CA PRO A 13 16.99 29.84 8.55
C PRO A 13 17.21 29.56 7.05
N VAL A 14 18.39 29.94 6.58
CA VAL A 14 18.93 29.91 5.20
C VAL A 14 18.89 28.53 4.51
N SER A 15 18.42 27.47 5.20
CA SER A 15 18.25 26.12 4.67
C SER A 15 17.10 25.97 3.65
N ALA A 16 16.17 26.92 3.57
CA ALA A 16 14.98 26.81 2.71
C ALA A 16 15.20 27.23 1.24
N VAL A 17 16.33 27.86 0.90
CA VAL A 17 16.50 28.56 -0.40
C VAL A 17 17.43 27.84 -1.39
N GLN A 18 18.16 26.80 -0.97
CA GLN A 18 19.10 26.10 -1.87
C GLN A 18 18.44 25.15 -2.89
N SER A 19 17.11 24.98 -2.87
CA SER A 19 16.41 23.97 -3.68
C SER A 19 16.00 24.40 -5.10
N THR A 20 16.42 25.58 -5.58
CA THR A 20 15.86 26.15 -6.83
C THR A 20 16.80 26.21 -8.04
N LEU A 21 18.10 25.94 -7.94
CA LEU A 21 19.03 26.18 -9.07
C LEU A 21 20.06 25.09 -9.39
N PHE A 22 20.04 23.94 -8.73
CA PHE A 22 20.84 22.78 -9.15
C PHE A 22 19.94 21.54 -9.17
N PHE A 23 19.90 20.85 -10.31
CA PHE A 23 19.28 19.52 -10.39
C PHE A 23 20.15 18.56 -9.57
N GLU A 24 19.96 18.53 -8.26
CA GLU A 24 20.59 17.52 -7.41
C GLU A 24 20.19 16.13 -7.94
N THR A 25 21.18 15.28 -8.15
CA THR A 25 20.93 13.88 -8.45
C THR A 25 20.24 13.21 -7.25
N HIS A 26 19.55 12.10 -7.49
CA HIS A 26 18.95 11.31 -6.41
C HIS A 26 20.02 10.88 -5.37
N ALA A 27 21.23 10.54 -5.79
CA ALA A 27 22.31 10.18 -4.86
C ALA A 27 22.73 11.37 -3.98
N GLU A 28 22.88 12.56 -4.55
CA GLU A 28 23.22 13.79 -3.82
C GLU A 28 22.12 14.19 -2.83
N MET A 29 20.86 14.09 -3.24
CA MET A 29 19.70 14.31 -2.38
C MET A 29 19.72 13.38 -1.16
N TYR A 30 19.94 12.08 -1.37
CA TYR A 30 20.03 11.12 -0.27
C TYR A 30 21.25 11.39 0.63
N ALA A 31 22.38 11.83 0.06
CA ALA A 31 23.56 12.19 0.85
C ALA A 31 23.33 13.45 1.70
N ARG A 32 22.59 14.43 1.17
CA ARG A 32 22.14 15.61 1.93
C ARG A 32 21.25 15.22 3.09
N VAL A 33 20.20 14.43 2.83
CA VAL A 33 19.30 13.93 3.89
C VAL A 33 20.05 13.05 4.92
N PHE A 34 21.04 12.27 4.49
CA PHE A 34 21.90 11.52 5.41
C PHE A 34 22.61 12.46 6.39
N ARG A 35 23.20 13.56 5.90
CA ARG A 35 23.89 14.55 6.75
C ARG A 35 22.93 15.21 7.75
N ASP A 36 21.69 15.48 7.34
CA ASP A 36 20.66 16.00 8.24
C ASP A 36 20.34 15.01 9.37
N LEU A 37 20.26 13.70 9.07
CA LEU A 37 19.94 12.65 10.04
C LEU A 37 21.15 12.21 10.90
N LYS A 38 22.38 12.31 10.36
CA LYS A 38 23.64 11.90 11.00
C LYS A 38 24.75 12.94 10.76
N PRO A 39 24.66 14.14 11.36
CA PRO A 39 25.57 15.26 11.07
C PRO A 39 27.04 15.01 11.47
N ARG A 40 27.28 14.05 12.38
CA ARG A 40 28.62 13.69 12.87
C ARG A 40 29.24 12.52 12.10
N SER A 41 28.60 12.04 11.04
CA SER A 41 29.07 10.88 10.27
C SER A 41 29.34 11.30 8.83
N THR A 42 30.45 10.81 8.26
CA THR A 42 30.69 10.93 6.83
C THR A 42 29.65 10.10 6.07
N PRO A 43 28.98 10.66 5.04
CA PRO A 43 28.05 9.88 4.24
C PRO A 43 28.80 8.74 3.53
N PRO A 44 28.33 7.48 3.67
CA PRO A 44 28.86 6.39 2.86
C PRO A 44 28.53 6.61 1.38
N VAL A 45 29.10 5.79 0.49
CA VAL A 45 28.67 5.76 -0.92
C VAL A 45 27.17 5.44 -0.96
N ILE A 46 26.40 6.25 -1.68
CA ILE A 46 24.95 6.05 -1.84
C ILE A 46 24.65 5.77 -3.31
N ARG A 47 24.00 4.63 -3.58
CA ARG A 47 23.51 4.25 -4.91
C ARG A 47 22.00 4.20 -4.91
N VAL A 48 21.38 4.84 -5.90
CA VAL A 48 19.92 4.89 -6.07
C VAL A 48 19.58 4.29 -7.42
N ASP A 49 18.89 3.15 -7.41
CA ASP A 49 18.50 2.42 -8.60
C ASP A 49 16.97 2.45 -8.79
N PHE A 50 16.52 2.88 -9.96
CA PHE A 50 15.12 2.76 -10.37
C PHE A 50 14.86 1.39 -11.00
N CYS A 51 14.00 0.60 -10.37
CA CYS A 51 13.75 -0.79 -10.72
C CYS A 51 12.31 -0.96 -11.25
N PRO A 52 12.09 -1.85 -12.25
CA PRO A 52 10.77 -2.13 -12.81
C PRO A 52 9.94 -3.04 -11.89
N PHE A 53 9.65 -2.56 -10.68
CA PHE A 53 8.78 -3.25 -9.73
C PHE A 53 7.33 -3.28 -10.23
N ALA A 54 6.56 -4.26 -9.74
CA ALA A 54 5.13 -4.39 -10.04
C ALA A 54 4.23 -3.51 -9.14
N ASN A 55 4.82 -2.83 -8.15
CA ASN A 55 4.16 -1.91 -7.21
C ASN A 55 5.07 -0.71 -6.92
N ALA A 56 4.55 0.26 -6.16
CA ALA A 56 5.32 1.38 -5.63
C ALA A 56 6.25 0.98 -4.46
N ASP A 57 6.97 -0.13 -4.64
CA ASP A 57 7.90 -0.66 -3.65
C ASP A 57 9.18 0.16 -3.61
N SER A 58 9.76 0.29 -2.43
CA SER A 58 11.04 0.96 -2.22
C SER A 58 11.78 0.33 -1.06
N PHE A 59 13.05 0.04 -1.27
CA PHE A 59 13.91 -0.67 -0.33
C PHE A 59 15.17 0.15 -0.07
N VAL A 60 15.66 0.05 1.14
CA VAL A 60 16.95 0.62 1.54
C VAL A 60 17.70 -0.40 2.37
N ARG A 61 19.01 -0.53 2.11
CA ARG A 61 19.91 -1.40 2.86
C ARG A 61 21.24 -0.70 3.06
N LEU A 62 21.85 -0.95 4.21
CA LEU A 62 23.24 -0.61 4.49
C LEU A 62 24.08 -1.90 4.36
N SER A 63 25.16 -1.83 3.60
CA SER A 63 26.19 -2.87 3.47
C SER A 63 27.59 -2.24 3.64
N GLU A 64 28.64 -3.06 3.53
CA GLU A 64 30.03 -2.59 3.55
C GLU A 64 30.32 -1.60 2.42
N ASP A 65 29.72 -1.82 1.24
CA ASP A 65 29.82 -0.94 0.07
C ASP A 65 29.02 0.37 0.18
N GLY A 66 28.31 0.59 1.29
CA GLY A 66 27.52 1.79 1.55
C GLY A 66 26.00 1.58 1.57
N ILE A 67 25.25 2.61 1.18
CA ILE A 67 23.78 2.58 1.18
C ILE A 67 23.28 2.29 -0.23
N GLN A 68 22.55 1.19 -0.38
CA GLN A 68 21.81 0.88 -1.60
C GLN A 68 20.33 1.20 -1.42
N VAL A 69 19.80 2.01 -2.32
CA VAL A 69 18.40 2.38 -2.41
C VAL A 69 17.84 1.84 -3.71
N ARG A 70 16.77 1.05 -3.63
CA ARG A 70 16.06 0.55 -4.82
C ARG A 70 14.64 1.08 -4.77
N VAL A 71 14.24 1.85 -5.77
CA VAL A 71 12.94 2.52 -5.85
C VAL A 71 12.21 2.04 -7.10
N THR A 72 10.87 2.01 -7.09
CA THR A 72 10.12 1.81 -8.33
C THR A 72 10.46 2.89 -9.36
N ASP A 73 10.60 2.48 -10.62
CA ASP A 73 10.74 3.36 -11.78
C ASP A 73 9.58 4.37 -11.93
N LEU A 74 8.41 4.10 -11.37
CA LEU A 74 7.29 5.05 -11.30
C LEU A 74 7.63 6.37 -10.57
N LEU A 75 8.68 6.37 -9.74
CA LEU A 75 9.11 7.55 -9.00
C LEU A 75 10.34 8.24 -9.59
N GLU A 76 10.84 7.78 -10.74
CA GLU A 76 12.02 8.38 -11.39
C GLU A 76 11.78 9.85 -11.79
N GLY A 77 10.58 10.16 -12.29
CA GLY A 77 10.13 11.51 -12.61
C GLY A 77 9.38 12.23 -11.47
N ALA A 78 9.47 11.73 -10.23
CA ALA A 78 8.74 12.35 -9.12
C ALA A 78 9.27 13.77 -8.83
N PRO A 79 8.40 14.74 -8.47
CA PRO A 79 8.85 16.08 -8.10
C PRO A 79 9.87 16.03 -6.95
N ALA A 80 10.90 16.88 -6.98
CA ALA A 80 11.98 16.88 -5.98
C ALA A 80 11.51 16.85 -4.52
N PRO A 81 10.45 17.60 -4.10
CA PRO A 81 9.95 17.52 -2.72
C PRO A 81 9.41 16.14 -2.33
N VAL A 82 8.94 15.34 -3.30
CA VAL A 82 8.43 13.98 -3.11
C VAL A 82 9.58 12.98 -3.03
N ALA A 83 10.57 13.10 -3.91
CA ALA A 83 11.79 12.29 -3.86
C ALA A 83 12.54 12.50 -2.53
N GLU A 84 12.65 13.75 -2.09
CA GLU A 84 13.24 14.10 -0.78
C GLU A 84 12.45 13.49 0.37
N ALA A 85 11.11 13.55 0.30
CA ALA A 85 10.27 12.92 1.30
C ALA A 85 10.50 11.40 1.39
N LEU A 86 10.69 10.72 0.24
CA LEU A 86 11.04 9.30 0.22
C LEU A 86 12.43 9.05 0.84
N ALA A 87 13.42 9.89 0.54
CA ALA A 87 14.76 9.79 1.14
C ALA A 87 14.71 9.86 2.67
N TYR A 88 14.00 10.85 3.24
CA TYR A 88 13.79 10.97 4.68
C TYR A 88 13.08 9.74 5.28
N ILE A 89 12.06 9.21 4.60
CA ILE A 89 11.33 8.01 5.05
C ILE A 89 12.25 6.78 5.07
N LEU A 90 13.01 6.54 4.00
CA LEU A 90 13.87 5.36 3.89
C LEU A 90 15.06 5.44 4.85
N LEU A 91 15.80 6.54 4.85
CA LEU A 91 16.96 6.70 5.75
C LEU A 91 16.52 6.76 7.22
N GLY A 92 15.39 7.38 7.52
CA GLY A 92 14.80 7.34 8.86
C GLY A 92 14.48 5.91 9.32
N LYS A 93 13.92 5.06 8.45
CA LYS A 93 13.71 3.63 8.73
C LYS A 93 15.03 2.89 8.93
N LEU A 94 16.01 3.10 8.05
CA LEU A 94 17.31 2.44 8.09
C LEU A 94 18.03 2.72 9.42
N PHE A 95 18.01 3.97 9.87
CA PHE A 95 18.70 4.40 11.09
C PHE A 95 17.80 4.48 12.33
N ARG A 96 16.55 4.02 12.24
CA ARG A 96 15.54 4.08 13.31
C ARG A 96 15.40 5.49 13.92
N ARG A 97 15.45 6.52 13.07
CA ARG A 97 15.29 7.93 13.44
C ARG A 97 13.85 8.40 13.19
N PRO A 98 13.31 9.29 14.04
CA PRO A 98 11.99 9.86 13.81
C PRO A 98 12.01 10.71 12.53
N VAL A 99 11.03 10.50 11.65
CA VAL A 99 10.86 11.26 10.41
C VAL A 99 9.74 12.28 10.60
N PRO A 100 9.96 13.57 10.32
CA PRO A 100 8.90 14.58 10.37
C PRO A 100 7.66 14.17 9.58
N ARG A 101 6.48 14.39 10.17
CA ARG A 101 5.19 13.95 9.60
C ARG A 101 4.91 14.56 8.22
N VAL A 102 5.49 15.73 7.93
CA VAL A 102 5.36 16.43 6.63
C VAL A 102 5.86 15.57 5.46
N TYR A 103 6.96 14.83 5.63
CA TYR A 103 7.50 13.97 4.57
C TYR A 103 6.58 12.78 4.30
N ALA A 104 6.14 12.08 5.35
CA ALA A 104 5.18 10.98 5.22
C ALA A 104 3.85 11.44 4.61
N HIS A 105 3.38 12.65 4.96
CA HIS A 105 2.18 13.26 4.40
C HIS A 105 2.33 13.56 2.91
N ARG A 106 3.42 14.25 2.53
CA ARG A 106 3.72 14.64 1.15
C ARG A 106 3.87 13.43 0.23
N TYR A 107 4.65 12.44 0.65
CA TYR A 107 4.84 11.19 -0.10
C TYR A 107 3.49 10.47 -0.32
N ARG A 108 2.67 10.38 0.73
CA ARG A 108 1.36 9.70 0.64
C ARG A 108 0.34 10.47 -0.20
N LEU A 109 0.33 11.81 -0.15
CA LEU A 109 -0.49 12.63 -1.04
C LEU A 109 -0.16 12.34 -2.51
N TYR A 110 1.13 12.28 -2.85
CA TYR A 110 1.57 12.01 -4.21
C TYR A 110 1.11 10.64 -4.70
N LEU A 111 1.37 9.57 -3.93
CA LEU A 111 0.93 8.21 -4.29
C LEU A 111 -0.59 8.06 -4.39
N ASN A 112 -1.37 8.88 -3.67
CA ASN A 112 -2.83 8.84 -3.71
C ASN A 112 -3.45 9.66 -4.86
N ARG A 113 -2.65 10.39 -5.65
CA ARG A 113 -3.17 11.10 -6.83
C ARG A 113 -3.81 10.12 -7.83
N ARG A 114 -4.79 10.59 -8.60
CA ARG A 114 -5.59 9.74 -9.50
C ARG A 114 -4.74 9.12 -10.61
N ASP A 115 -3.88 9.93 -11.22
CA ASP A 115 -2.88 9.55 -12.22
C ASP A 115 -1.88 8.51 -11.68
N MET A 116 -1.26 8.76 -10.53
CA MET A 116 -0.33 7.82 -9.90
C MET A 116 -0.99 6.48 -9.58
N ARG A 117 -2.20 6.49 -9.04
CA ARG A 117 -2.95 5.24 -8.77
C ARG A 117 -3.28 4.48 -10.06
N ARG A 118 -3.65 5.18 -11.13
CA ARG A 118 -3.90 4.57 -12.44
C ARG A 118 -2.62 3.94 -12.99
N GLN A 119 -1.49 4.63 -12.94
CA GLN A 119 -0.20 4.09 -13.38
C GLN A 119 0.22 2.87 -12.56
N MET A 120 0.10 2.92 -11.23
CA MET A 120 0.38 1.77 -10.36
C MET A 120 -0.51 0.57 -10.69
N HIS A 121 -1.80 0.80 -10.95
CA HIS A 121 -2.73 -0.26 -11.35
C HIS A 121 -2.33 -0.90 -12.69
N LEU A 122 -1.99 -0.09 -13.70
CA LEU A 122 -1.53 -0.57 -15.00
C LEU A 122 -0.21 -1.35 -14.90
N ILE A 123 0.78 -0.82 -14.19
CA ILE A 123 2.06 -1.52 -13.99
C ILE A 123 1.85 -2.84 -13.25
N ARG A 124 0.95 -2.88 -12.26
CA ARG A 124 0.61 -4.12 -11.56
C ARG A 124 -0.06 -5.15 -12.47
N GLN A 125 -0.87 -4.73 -13.45
CA GLN A 125 -1.42 -5.61 -14.49
C GLN A 125 -0.34 -6.14 -15.44
N ILE A 126 0.58 -5.27 -15.88
CA ILE A 126 1.61 -5.60 -16.88
C ILE A 126 2.72 -6.48 -16.27
N ARG A 127 3.19 -6.12 -15.07
CA ARG A 127 4.37 -6.73 -14.42
C ARG A 127 4.01 -7.71 -13.31
N GLY A 128 2.78 -7.66 -12.80
CA GLY A 128 2.32 -8.53 -11.74
C GLY A 128 2.12 -9.95 -12.26
N ARG A 129 2.99 -10.88 -11.84
CA ARG A 129 2.75 -12.30 -12.07
C ARG A 129 1.66 -12.80 -11.11
N LYS A 130 0.40 -12.82 -11.53
CA LYS A 130 -0.67 -13.43 -10.74
C LYS A 130 -0.95 -14.85 -11.23
N PHE A 131 -0.52 -15.83 -10.44
CA PHE A 131 -0.95 -17.22 -10.62
C PHE A 131 -2.34 -17.37 -10.00
N ILE A 132 -3.35 -17.63 -10.83
CA ILE A 132 -4.72 -17.91 -10.40
C ILE A 132 -4.92 -19.41 -10.63
N SER A 133 -5.05 -20.19 -9.55
CA SER A 133 -5.19 -21.65 -9.65
C SER A 133 -6.58 -22.12 -10.10
N GLY A 134 -7.45 -21.20 -10.53
CA GLY A 134 -8.87 -21.45 -10.77
C GLY A 134 -9.68 -21.60 -9.47
N PRO A 135 -11.03 -21.60 -9.59
CA PRO A 135 -11.96 -21.66 -8.46
C PRO A 135 -12.07 -23.05 -7.81
N ALA A 136 -11.79 -24.12 -8.56
CA ALA A 136 -11.89 -25.49 -8.07
C ALA A 136 -10.77 -25.79 -7.07
N GLY A 137 -11.15 -26.05 -5.82
CA GLY A 137 -10.28 -26.60 -4.79
C GLY A 137 -10.36 -28.13 -4.73
N THR A 138 -9.72 -28.71 -3.73
CA THR A 138 -9.79 -30.14 -3.42
C THR A 138 -11.12 -30.50 -2.74
N HIS A 139 -11.66 -29.59 -1.92
CA HIS A 139 -12.86 -29.82 -1.11
C HIS A 139 -13.99 -28.82 -1.42
N TYR A 140 -13.65 -27.60 -1.83
CA TYR A 140 -14.63 -26.56 -2.12
C TYR A 140 -14.42 -25.95 -3.50
N ASP A 141 -15.52 -25.62 -4.18
CA ASP A 141 -15.51 -24.80 -5.39
C ASP A 141 -15.87 -23.34 -5.03
N LEU A 142 -14.94 -22.41 -5.28
CA LEU A 142 -15.15 -21.00 -4.98
C LEU A 142 -16.25 -20.36 -5.83
N GLY A 143 -16.47 -20.85 -7.05
CA GLY A 143 -17.53 -20.38 -7.94
C GLY A 143 -18.91 -20.71 -7.38
N GLN A 144 -19.12 -21.94 -6.90
CA GLN A 144 -20.37 -22.32 -6.25
C GLN A 144 -20.66 -21.48 -5.01
N ILE A 145 -19.63 -21.23 -4.19
CA ILE A 145 -19.77 -20.40 -2.98
C ILE A 145 -20.06 -18.94 -3.35
N PHE A 146 -19.39 -18.41 -4.38
CA PHE A 146 -19.63 -17.06 -4.87
C PHE A 146 -21.08 -16.91 -5.36
N GLU A 147 -21.58 -17.82 -6.18
CA GLU A 147 -22.94 -17.73 -6.73
C GLU A 147 -24.02 -17.86 -5.65
N ASP A 148 -23.85 -18.75 -4.67
CA ASP A 148 -24.76 -18.84 -3.52
C ASP A 148 -24.83 -17.52 -2.74
N LEU A 149 -23.68 -16.92 -2.44
CA LEU A 149 -23.61 -15.63 -1.75
C LEU A 149 -24.15 -14.49 -2.61
N ASN A 150 -23.91 -14.52 -3.92
CA ASN A 150 -24.40 -13.55 -4.88
C ASN A 150 -25.95 -13.53 -4.89
N ALA A 151 -26.57 -14.70 -4.96
CA ALA A 151 -28.01 -14.84 -4.89
C ALA A 151 -28.59 -14.36 -3.55
N ARG A 152 -27.94 -14.68 -2.42
CA ARG A 152 -28.45 -14.38 -1.07
C ARG A 152 -28.29 -12.92 -0.64
N PHE A 153 -27.22 -12.25 -1.08
CA PHE A 153 -26.84 -10.93 -0.54
C PHE A 153 -26.73 -9.82 -1.59
N PHE A 154 -26.72 -10.18 -2.87
CA PHE A 154 -26.47 -9.26 -3.98
C PHE A 154 -27.47 -9.41 -5.12
N ASP A 155 -28.63 -10.03 -4.84
CA ASP A 155 -29.74 -10.22 -5.79
C ASP A 155 -29.34 -10.97 -7.07
N GLY A 156 -28.21 -11.70 -7.05
CA GLY A 156 -27.64 -12.34 -8.24
C GLY A 156 -27.03 -11.38 -9.26
N LEU A 157 -26.92 -10.08 -8.93
CA LEU A 157 -26.50 -9.04 -9.88
C LEU A 157 -24.99 -8.78 -9.90
N MET A 158 -24.21 -9.42 -9.02
CA MET A 158 -22.76 -9.24 -9.01
C MET A 158 -22.11 -10.02 -10.15
N GLY A 159 -21.42 -9.32 -11.06
CA GLY A 159 -20.59 -9.97 -12.07
C GLY A 159 -19.43 -10.70 -11.43
N ALA A 160 -19.27 -11.99 -11.75
CA ALA A 160 -18.23 -12.84 -11.16
C ALA A 160 -16.82 -12.33 -11.51
N PRO A 161 -15.98 -11.99 -10.51
CA PRO A 161 -14.57 -11.73 -10.74
C PRO A 161 -13.83 -13.03 -11.07
N LEU A 162 -12.56 -12.93 -11.44
CA LEU A 162 -11.69 -14.11 -11.45
C LEU A 162 -11.56 -14.66 -10.03
N LEU A 163 -11.91 -15.92 -9.84
CA LEU A 163 -11.83 -16.60 -8.55
C LEU A 163 -10.63 -17.54 -8.53
N GLY A 164 -9.92 -17.57 -7.40
CA GLY A 164 -8.80 -18.50 -7.26
C GLY A 164 -8.35 -18.78 -5.85
N TRP A 165 -7.76 -19.95 -5.66
CA TRP A 165 -7.04 -20.28 -4.44
C TRP A 165 -5.63 -19.67 -4.45
N SER A 166 -5.14 -19.29 -3.27
CA SER A 166 -3.74 -18.94 -3.09
C SER A 166 -2.84 -20.16 -3.36
N ARG A 167 -1.60 -19.91 -3.80
CA ARG A 167 -0.61 -20.99 -4.07
C ARG A 167 -0.25 -21.83 -2.84
N ARG A 168 -0.30 -21.23 -1.66
CA ARG A 168 0.05 -21.84 -0.37
C ARG A 168 -0.97 -21.42 0.66
N ALA A 169 -1.23 -22.29 1.63
CA ALA A 169 -2.01 -21.90 2.81
C ALA A 169 -1.30 -20.74 3.51
N SER A 170 -2.05 -19.67 3.79
CA SER A 170 -1.59 -18.48 4.50
C SER A 170 -2.56 -18.12 5.60
N ARG A 171 -2.02 -17.83 6.79
CA ARG A 171 -2.75 -17.34 7.96
C ARG A 171 -2.79 -15.82 8.03
N SER A 172 -1.81 -15.14 7.41
CA SER A 172 -1.71 -13.68 7.42
C SER A 172 -2.59 -13.00 6.37
N MET A 173 -3.06 -13.73 5.36
CA MET A 173 -3.93 -13.24 4.30
C MET A 173 -4.94 -14.32 3.94
N LEU A 174 -6.12 -14.25 4.57
CA LEU A 174 -7.19 -15.23 4.45
C LEU A 174 -7.98 -15.09 3.14
N GLY A 175 -8.18 -13.86 2.70
CA GLY A 175 -8.78 -13.48 1.43
C GLY A 175 -8.25 -12.12 0.99
N HIS A 176 -8.31 -11.82 -0.30
CA HIS A 176 -8.24 -10.45 -0.80
C HIS A 176 -8.88 -10.31 -2.18
N PHE A 177 -9.60 -9.22 -2.38
CA PHE A 177 -9.93 -8.69 -3.68
C PHE A 177 -8.77 -7.85 -4.24
N ASP A 178 -8.41 -8.12 -5.49
CA ASP A 178 -7.43 -7.35 -6.26
C ASP A 178 -8.14 -6.61 -7.40
N PRO A 179 -8.34 -5.28 -7.26
CA PRO A 179 -8.96 -4.47 -8.29
C PRO A 179 -8.19 -4.51 -9.61
N SER A 180 -6.86 -4.72 -9.58
CA SER A 180 -6.00 -4.72 -10.77
C SER A 180 -6.28 -5.86 -11.71
N HIS A 181 -6.70 -7.01 -11.18
CA HIS A 181 -6.99 -8.18 -11.99
C HIS A 181 -8.47 -8.57 -11.95
N ASN A 182 -9.31 -7.71 -11.37
CA ASN A 182 -10.70 -8.02 -11.00
C ASN A 182 -10.82 -9.45 -10.44
N ALA A 183 -10.08 -9.75 -9.37
CA ALA A 183 -9.91 -11.12 -8.89
C ALA A 183 -10.03 -11.23 -7.37
N ILE A 184 -10.81 -12.20 -6.89
CA ILE A 184 -10.84 -12.60 -5.48
C ILE A 184 -9.94 -13.83 -5.31
N ILE A 185 -8.98 -13.72 -4.40
CA ILE A 185 -8.11 -14.83 -4.05
C ILE A 185 -8.33 -15.22 -2.59
N ILE A 186 -8.67 -16.48 -2.37
CA ILE A 186 -8.90 -17.04 -1.04
C ILE A 186 -7.73 -17.95 -0.65
N SER A 187 -7.32 -17.89 0.60
CA SER A 187 -6.25 -18.73 1.12
C SER A 187 -6.61 -20.21 1.03
N ARG A 188 -5.70 -21.05 0.52
CA ARG A 188 -5.88 -22.51 0.48
C ARG A 188 -6.02 -23.15 1.88
N ILE A 189 -5.80 -22.39 2.95
CA ILE A 189 -6.04 -22.87 4.32
C ILE A 189 -7.50 -23.28 4.56
N PHE A 190 -8.45 -22.73 3.78
CA PHE A 190 -9.87 -23.08 3.85
C PHE A 190 -10.25 -24.30 3.02
N ASP A 191 -9.38 -24.78 2.12
CA ASP A 191 -9.67 -25.89 1.20
C ASP A 191 -9.47 -27.26 1.85
N THR A 192 -10.16 -27.48 2.97
CA THR A 192 -10.06 -28.70 3.79
C THR A 192 -11.36 -28.95 4.54
N PRO A 193 -11.77 -30.22 4.77
CA PRO A 193 -13.01 -30.54 5.46
C PRO A 193 -12.95 -30.18 6.95
N LYS A 194 -11.73 -29.95 7.50
CA LYS A 194 -11.52 -29.57 8.89
C LYS A 194 -11.97 -28.15 9.20
N VAL A 195 -12.04 -27.29 8.18
CA VAL A 195 -12.44 -25.89 8.36
C VAL A 195 -13.93 -25.78 8.06
N PRO A 196 -14.75 -25.27 9.00
CA PRO A 196 -16.16 -25.08 8.77
C PRO A 196 -16.41 -24.19 7.55
N ARG A 197 -17.32 -24.63 6.67
CA ARG A 197 -17.72 -23.88 5.46
C ARG A 197 -18.13 -22.43 5.76
N LEU A 198 -18.72 -22.18 6.94
CA LEU A 198 -19.07 -20.84 7.43
C LEU A 198 -17.90 -19.85 7.37
N ALA A 199 -16.69 -20.28 7.72
CA ALA A 199 -15.51 -19.42 7.71
C ALA A 199 -15.12 -19.03 6.28
N LEU A 200 -15.15 -20.00 5.35
CA LEU A 200 -14.90 -19.77 3.93
C LEU A 200 -15.94 -18.84 3.30
N GLU A 201 -17.22 -19.09 3.58
CA GLU A 201 -18.33 -18.25 3.11
C GLU A 201 -18.19 -16.80 3.62
N TYR A 202 -17.83 -16.62 4.88
CA TYR A 202 -17.63 -15.29 5.44
C TYR A 202 -16.46 -14.55 4.79
N VAL A 203 -15.32 -15.22 4.57
CA VAL A 203 -14.19 -14.59 3.88
C VAL A 203 -14.58 -14.23 2.45
N MET A 204 -15.22 -15.13 1.70
CA MET A 204 -15.71 -14.84 0.34
C MET A 204 -16.66 -13.64 0.35
N PHE A 205 -17.65 -13.63 1.24
CA PHE A 205 -18.60 -12.52 1.38
C PHE A 205 -17.89 -11.19 1.69
N HIS A 206 -16.91 -11.18 2.57
CA HIS A 206 -16.11 -9.99 2.88
C HIS A 206 -15.37 -9.47 1.64
N GLU A 207 -14.78 -10.36 0.84
CA GLU A 207 -14.14 -9.97 -0.42
C GLU A 207 -15.15 -9.48 -1.47
N MET A 208 -16.35 -10.06 -1.55
CA MET A 208 -17.44 -9.57 -2.41
C MET A 208 -17.89 -8.15 -2.01
N LEU A 209 -17.91 -7.84 -0.71
CA LEU A 209 -18.19 -6.48 -0.26
C LEU A 209 -17.12 -5.49 -0.76
N HIS A 210 -15.87 -5.91 -0.93
CA HIS A 210 -14.83 -5.06 -1.52
C HIS A 210 -15.07 -4.75 -3.00
N LEU A 211 -15.79 -5.59 -3.74
CA LEU A 211 -16.22 -5.29 -5.11
C LEU A 211 -17.32 -4.23 -5.10
N ARG A 212 -18.34 -4.38 -4.23
CA ARG A 212 -19.50 -3.48 -4.17
C ARG A 212 -19.17 -2.12 -3.57
N TYR A 213 -18.30 -2.08 -2.57
CA TYR A 213 -17.93 -0.87 -1.84
C TYR A 213 -16.45 -0.57 -2.10
N PRO A 214 -16.14 0.13 -3.22
CA PRO A 214 -14.77 0.47 -3.55
C PRO A 214 -14.17 1.38 -2.48
N VAL A 215 -12.84 1.32 -2.39
CA VAL A 215 -12.06 2.07 -1.41
C VAL A 215 -12.27 3.58 -1.59
N ASP A 216 -12.53 4.30 -0.50
CA ASP A 216 -12.55 5.75 -0.48
C ASP A 216 -11.13 6.33 -0.34
N HIS A 217 -10.81 7.32 -1.17
CA HIS A 217 -9.49 7.93 -1.30
C HIS A 217 -9.59 9.45 -1.13
N ASN A 218 -9.68 9.89 0.12
CA ASN A 218 -9.74 11.29 0.49
C ASN A 218 -8.36 11.80 0.95
N GLY A 219 -7.65 12.46 0.01
CA GLY A 219 -6.32 13.02 0.24
C GLY A 219 -5.30 11.96 0.67
N VAL A 220 -4.80 12.06 1.90
CA VAL A 220 -3.82 11.13 2.50
C VAL A 220 -4.47 9.86 3.04
N ARG A 221 -5.79 9.85 3.26
CA ARG A 221 -6.46 8.72 3.92
C ARG A 221 -7.07 7.78 2.88
N ARG A 222 -6.72 6.50 3.01
CA ARG A 222 -7.38 5.39 2.32
C ARG A 222 -8.35 4.75 3.32
N ARG A 223 -9.64 4.71 3.01
CA ARG A 223 -10.66 4.05 3.83
C ARG A 223 -11.24 2.88 3.06
N VAL A 224 -10.80 1.68 3.43
CA VAL A 224 -11.17 0.41 2.78
C VAL A 224 -12.54 -0.08 3.28
N HIS A 225 -12.77 -0.05 4.59
CA HIS A 225 -14.08 -0.33 5.18
C HIS A 225 -14.78 0.98 5.53
N THR A 226 -15.64 1.46 4.63
CA THR A 226 -16.48 2.64 4.85
C THR A 226 -17.59 2.36 5.89
N ARG A 227 -18.47 3.33 6.15
CA ARG A 227 -19.61 3.10 7.05
C ARG A 227 -20.57 2.10 6.40
N GLU A 228 -20.83 2.30 5.11
CA GLU A 228 -21.70 1.49 4.26
C GLU A 228 -21.18 0.05 4.20
N PHE A 229 -19.86 -0.14 4.00
CA PHE A 229 -19.23 -1.46 4.08
C PHE A 229 -19.53 -2.15 5.41
N ARG A 230 -19.32 -1.47 6.54
CA ARG A 230 -19.54 -2.06 7.87
C ARG A 230 -21.00 -2.39 8.14
N VAL A 231 -21.93 -1.60 7.59
CA VAL A 231 -23.37 -1.88 7.68
C VAL A 231 -23.69 -3.13 6.88
N ALA A 232 -23.20 -3.23 5.64
CA ALA A 232 -23.40 -4.40 4.80
C ALA A 232 -22.74 -5.66 5.38
N GLU A 233 -21.56 -5.55 5.99
CA GLU A 233 -20.87 -6.68 6.65
C GLU A 233 -21.75 -7.32 7.74
N LYS A 234 -22.48 -6.49 8.50
CA LYS A 234 -23.38 -6.97 9.58
C LYS A 234 -24.58 -7.78 9.07
N ALA A 235 -24.88 -7.74 7.77
CA ALA A 235 -25.95 -8.54 7.19
C ALA A 235 -25.56 -10.03 7.09
N PHE A 236 -24.28 -10.38 7.25
CA PHE A 236 -23.84 -11.78 7.21
C PHE A 236 -24.40 -12.56 8.41
N PRO A 237 -25.16 -13.66 8.18
CA PRO A 237 -25.66 -14.51 9.24
C PRO A 237 -24.52 -15.14 10.03
N ARG A 238 -24.66 -15.26 11.35
CA ARG A 238 -23.64 -15.88 12.23
C ARG A 238 -22.26 -15.21 12.12
N LEU A 239 -22.21 -13.92 11.80
CA LEU A 239 -20.98 -13.13 11.67
C LEU A 239 -20.03 -13.29 12.87
N LEU A 240 -20.56 -13.28 14.10
CA LEU A 240 -19.75 -13.40 15.31
C LEU A 240 -19.05 -14.76 15.39
N GLU A 241 -19.77 -15.83 15.06
CA GLU A 241 -19.24 -17.19 15.04
C GLU A 241 -18.19 -17.35 13.93
N ALA A 242 -18.47 -16.83 12.73
CA ALA A 242 -17.49 -16.83 11.65
C ALA A 242 -16.20 -16.10 12.05
N LYS A 243 -16.32 -14.91 12.66
CA LYS A 243 -15.16 -14.15 13.17
C LYS A 243 -14.41 -14.90 14.27
N GLU A 244 -15.10 -15.65 15.13
CA GLU A 244 -14.45 -16.44 16.17
C GLU A 244 -13.64 -17.60 15.57
N ILE A 245 -14.21 -18.33 14.61
CA ILE A 245 -13.48 -19.35 13.85
C ILE A 245 -12.24 -18.74 13.19
N LEU A 246 -12.36 -17.53 12.63
CA LEU A 246 -11.24 -16.85 11.97
C LEU A 246 -10.09 -16.47 12.91
N LYS A 247 -10.35 -16.21 14.20
CA LYS A 247 -9.28 -15.95 15.19
C LYS A 247 -8.39 -17.18 15.44
N GLY A 248 -8.88 -18.38 15.09
CA GLY A 248 -8.12 -19.62 15.18
C GLY A 248 -7.05 -19.79 14.09
N PHE A 249 -7.03 -18.93 13.07
CA PHE A 249 -5.99 -18.84 12.04
C PHE A 249 -5.02 -17.68 12.36
#